data_AF-A0A7V0ZMD7-F1
#
_entry.id   AF-A0A7V0ZMD7-F1
#
_cell.length_a   1.000
_cell.length_b   1.000
_cell.length_c   1.000
_cell.angle_alpha   90.00
_cell.angle_beta   90.00
_cell.angle_gamma   90.00
#
_symmetry.space_group_name_H-M   'P 1'
#
loop_
_entity.id
_entity.type
_entity.pdbx_description
1 polymer ?
#
loop_
_entity_poly.entity_id
_entity_poly.type
_entity_poly.pdbx_seq_one_letter_code
_entity_poly.pdbx_strand_id
1 'polypeptide(L)'
;MFEFSENSQDLQARLSAFMDEHIYPNEHVYAKQLNLAKSRYAPIPLMDELKHKARADGLWNLFVPPAHAGFSEFGGLSNFDYAPLAELMGRVLWCPEVFNCNAPDTGNMEVLMKYATAAQQERWLTPLLQGEI
;
A
#
# COMPACT_ATOMS: atom_id res chain seq x y z
N MET A 1 15.46 -21.14 -14.07
CA MET A 1 15.41 -20.13 -13.00
C MET A 1 14.02 -19.54 -13.04
N PHE A 2 13.36 -19.32 -11.90
CA PHE A 2 12.06 -18.62 -11.91
C PHE A 2 12.35 -17.12 -11.91
N GLU A 3 11.70 -16.39 -12.81
CA GLU A 3 11.82 -14.95 -12.93
C GLU A 3 10.45 -14.32 -12.67
N PHE A 4 10.45 -13.17 -11.99
CA PHE A 4 9.24 -12.37 -11.82
C PHE A 4 8.83 -11.73 -13.15
N SER A 5 7.56 -11.37 -13.29
CA SER A 5 7.08 -10.64 -14.48
C SER A 5 7.79 -9.29 -14.65
N GLU A 6 7.83 -8.78 -15.89
CA GLU A 6 8.39 -7.44 -16.17
C GLU A 6 7.71 -6.35 -15.32
N ASN A 7 6.39 -6.45 -15.12
CA ASN A 7 5.64 -5.54 -14.25
C ASN A 7 6.10 -5.61 -12.79
N SER A 8 6.31 -6.82 -12.25
CA SER A 8 6.85 -6.98 -10.89
C SER A 8 8.25 -6.40 -10.77
N GLN A 9 9.11 -6.61 -11.77
CA GLN A 9 10.48 -6.07 -11.76
C GLN A 9 10.49 -4.54 -11.81
N ASP A 10 9.64 -3.92 -12.64
CA ASP A 10 9.46 -2.46 -12.67
C ASP A 10 8.99 -1.91 -11.31
N LEU A 11 7.96 -2.53 -10.74
CA LEU A 11 7.43 -2.14 -9.43
C LEU A 11 8.47 -2.33 -8.32
N GLN A 12 9.27 -3.38 -8.35
CA GLN A 12 10.36 -3.59 -7.39
C GLN A 12 11.41 -2.46 -7.50
N ALA A 13 11.79 -2.07 -8.71
CA ALA A 13 12.75 -0.99 -8.92
C ALA A 13 12.21 0.36 -8.42
N ARG A 14 10.97 0.71 -8.78
CA ARG A 14 10.31 1.96 -8.33
C ARG A 14 10.08 1.98 -6.84
N LEU A 15 9.61 0.86 -6.27
CA LEU A 15 9.42 0.73 -4.84
C LEU A 15 10.74 0.86 -4.09
N SER A 16 11.82 0.21 -4.55
CA SER A 16 13.15 0.36 -3.94
C SER A 16 13.63 1.81 -3.97
N ALA A 17 13.47 2.51 -5.09
CA ALA A 17 13.82 3.92 -5.20
C ALA A 17 12.98 4.78 -4.22
N PHE A 18 11.68 4.54 -4.12
CA PHE A 18 10.80 5.22 -3.17
C PHE A 18 11.23 4.96 -1.72
N MET A 19 11.63 3.72 -1.40
CA MET A 19 12.14 3.38 -0.07
C MET A 19 13.38 4.21 0.28
N ASP A 20 14.34 4.29 -0.64
CA ASP A 20 15.59 5.05 -0.46
C ASP A 20 15.37 6.57 -0.39
N GLU A 21 14.46 7.11 -1.19
CA GLU A 21 14.22 8.55 -1.26
C GLU A 21 13.30 9.07 -0.15
N HIS A 22 12.31 8.27 0.26
CA HIS A 22 11.21 8.75 1.09
C HIS A 22 10.97 7.97 2.36
N ILE A 23 11.25 6.67 2.42
CA ILE A 23 10.95 5.86 3.61
C ILE A 23 12.11 5.90 4.60
N TYR A 24 13.29 5.40 4.22
CA TYR A 24 14.45 5.31 5.13
C TYR A 24 14.86 6.67 5.70
N PRO A 25 14.92 7.76 4.89
CA PRO A 25 15.28 9.08 5.42
C PRO A 25 14.25 9.60 6.44
N ASN A 26 12.98 9.19 6.36
CA ASN A 26 11.93 9.71 7.22
C ASN A 26 11.63 8.86 8.46
N GLU A 27 12.32 7.73 8.70
CA GLU A 27 12.11 6.90 9.90
C GLU A 27 12.28 7.71 11.20
N HIS A 28 13.28 8.60 11.26
CA HIS A 28 13.51 9.46 12.41
C HIS A 28 12.41 10.52 12.59
N VAL A 29 11.90 11.08 11.49
CA VAL A 29 10.80 12.06 11.49
C VAL A 29 9.51 11.38 11.97
N TYR A 30 9.21 10.20 11.44
CA TYR A 30 8.07 9.39 11.85
C TYR A 30 8.09 9.10 13.35
N ALA A 31 9.22 8.58 13.86
CA ALA A 31 9.40 8.30 15.29
C ALA A 31 9.21 9.56 16.15
N LYS A 32 9.75 10.70 15.70
CA LYS A 32 9.57 11.99 16.39
C LYS A 32 8.10 12.43 16.41
N GLN A 33 7.41 12.38 15.28
CA GLN A 33 5.99 12.76 15.21
C GLN A 33 5.13 11.85 16.08
N LEU A 34 5.38 10.54 16.07
CA LEU A 34 4.68 9.58 16.92
C LEU A 34 4.87 9.88 18.42
N ASN A 35 6.09 10.21 18.85
CA ASN A 35 6.39 10.54 20.25
C ASN A 35 5.77 11.86 20.72
N LEU A 36 5.55 12.80 19.78
CA LEU A 36 4.92 14.11 20.07
C LEU A 36 3.41 14.10 19.89
N ALA A 37 2.85 13.02 19.34
CA ALA A 37 1.43 12.89 19.10
C ALA A 37 0.63 12.90 20.40
N LYS A 38 -0.60 13.45 20.35
CA LYS A 38 -1.52 13.48 21.51
C LYS A 38 -1.86 12.08 22.02
N SER A 39 -1.78 11.08 21.16
CA SER A 39 -2.05 9.67 21.43
C SER A 39 -1.35 8.82 20.37
N ARG A 40 -1.05 7.56 20.70
CA ARG A 40 -0.53 6.55 19.77
C ARG A 40 -1.41 6.27 18.54
N TYR A 41 -2.66 6.72 18.57
CA TYR A 41 -3.64 6.55 17.49
C TYR A 41 -3.90 7.83 16.70
N ALA A 42 -3.20 8.93 17.02
CA ALA A 42 -3.38 10.17 16.29
C ALA A 42 -2.76 10.06 14.89
N PRO A 43 -3.36 10.71 13.87
CA PRO A 43 -2.78 10.74 12.54
C PRO A 43 -1.42 11.43 12.56
N ILE A 44 -0.52 10.94 11.70
CA ILE A 44 0.84 11.43 11.55
C ILE A 44 0.89 12.17 10.21
N PRO A 45 1.09 13.50 10.17
CA PRO A 45 1.08 14.28 8.93
C PRO A 45 2.03 13.76 7.84
N LEU A 46 3.20 13.24 8.24
CA LEU A 46 4.14 12.60 7.33
C LEU A 46 3.52 11.41 6.57
N MET A 47 2.64 10.63 7.21
CA MET A 47 2.00 9.48 6.57
C MET A 47 1.13 9.93 5.39
N ASP A 48 0.33 10.97 5.56
CA ASP A 48 -0.53 11.50 4.49
C ASP A 48 0.30 12.05 3.32
N GLU A 49 1.39 12.78 3.62
CA GLU A 49 2.33 13.27 2.61
C GLU A 49 2.95 12.12 1.80
N LEU A 50 3.35 11.03 2.47
CA LEU A 50 3.94 9.86 1.82
C LEU A 50 2.90 9.09 0.99
N LYS A 51 1.67 8.92 1.49
CA LYS A 51 0.57 8.29 0.73
C LYS A 51 0.28 9.06 -0.56
N HIS A 52 0.27 10.39 -0.51
CA HIS A 52 0.08 11.23 -1.70
C HIS A 52 1.18 11.01 -2.75
N LYS A 53 2.45 10.95 -2.32
CA LYS A 53 3.58 10.67 -3.22
C LYS A 53 3.50 9.27 -3.82
N ALA A 54 3.27 8.25 -2.99
CA ALA A 54 3.15 6.86 -3.42
C ALA A 54 2.05 6.69 -4.47
N ARG A 55 0.89 7.32 -4.26
CA ARG A 55 -0.21 7.32 -5.22
C ARG A 55 0.14 8.05 -6.52
N ALA A 56 0.82 9.20 -6.44
CA ALA A 56 1.28 9.94 -7.63
C ALA A 56 2.29 9.11 -8.45
N ASP A 57 3.11 8.31 -7.77
CA ASP A 57 4.07 7.40 -8.37
C ASP A 57 3.46 6.04 -8.73
N GLY A 58 2.13 5.85 -8.66
CA GLY A 58 1.45 4.61 -9.03
C GLY A 58 1.80 3.39 -8.14
N LEU A 59 2.35 3.62 -6.95
CA LEU A 59 2.68 2.60 -5.95
C LEU A 59 1.51 2.45 -4.96
N TRP A 60 0.34 2.03 -5.44
CA TRP A 60 -0.89 2.03 -4.64
C TRP A 60 -1.72 0.77 -4.84
N ASN A 61 -2.28 0.21 -3.76
CA ASN A 61 -3.07 -1.03 -3.80
C ASN A 61 -2.34 -2.21 -4.47
N LEU A 62 -1.04 -2.34 -4.22
CA LEU A 62 -0.15 -3.33 -4.87
C LEU A 62 -0.57 -4.79 -4.62
N PHE A 63 -1.35 -5.04 -3.56
CA PHE A 63 -1.82 -6.36 -3.16
C PHE A 63 -2.96 -6.93 -4.02
N VAL A 64 -3.61 -6.12 -4.87
CA VAL A 64 -4.82 -6.53 -5.60
C VAL A 64 -4.48 -7.66 -6.59
N PRO A 65 -5.19 -8.81 -6.56
CA PRO A 65 -4.90 -9.93 -7.44
C PRO A 65 -5.51 -9.74 -8.84
N PRO A 66 -5.08 -10.50 -9.87
CA PRO A 66 -5.55 -10.33 -11.25
C PRO A 66 -7.05 -10.61 -11.42
N ALA A 67 -7.62 -11.49 -10.58
CA ALA A 67 -9.07 -11.75 -10.56
C ALA A 67 -9.91 -10.51 -10.19
N HIS A 68 -9.28 -9.50 -9.61
CA HIS A 68 -9.88 -8.26 -9.16
C HIS A 68 -9.19 -7.04 -9.81
N ALA A 69 -8.62 -7.22 -11.01
CA ALA A 69 -7.87 -6.22 -11.75
C ALA A 69 -8.58 -4.87 -11.90
N GLY A 70 -9.92 -4.83 -11.90
CA GLY A 70 -10.70 -3.58 -11.94
C GLY A 70 -10.49 -2.65 -10.73
N PHE A 71 -9.87 -3.13 -9.65
CA PHE A 71 -9.52 -2.34 -8.47
C PHE A 71 -8.01 -2.00 -8.41
N SER A 72 -7.26 -2.25 -9.48
CA SER A 72 -5.82 -1.97 -9.60
C SER A 72 -5.53 -1.19 -10.88
N GLU A 73 -4.61 -0.23 -10.80
CA GLU A 73 -4.21 0.58 -11.96
C GLU A 73 -3.29 -0.17 -12.95
N PHE A 74 -2.68 -1.28 -12.51
CA PHE A 74 -1.74 -2.10 -13.28
C PHE A 74 -2.26 -3.52 -13.53
N GLY A 75 -3.56 -3.76 -13.35
CA GLY A 75 -4.21 -5.04 -13.67
C GLY A 75 -4.03 -6.15 -12.63
N GLY A 76 -3.51 -5.81 -11.44
CA GLY A 76 -3.26 -6.72 -10.34
C GLY A 76 -2.00 -7.58 -10.49
N LEU A 77 -1.57 -8.22 -9.40
CA LEU A 77 -0.36 -9.02 -9.34
C LEU A 77 -0.63 -10.44 -8.82
N SER A 78 0.05 -11.43 -9.40
CA SER A 78 0.05 -12.77 -8.81
C SER A 78 0.70 -12.73 -7.42
N ASN A 79 0.39 -13.72 -6.57
CA ASN A 79 1.06 -13.83 -5.27
C ASN A 79 2.59 -13.93 -5.41
N PHE A 80 3.07 -14.57 -6.48
CA PHE A 80 4.49 -14.68 -6.78
C PHE A 80 5.11 -13.31 -7.12
N ASP A 81 4.41 -12.49 -7.89
CA ASP A 81 4.86 -11.16 -8.29
C ASP A 81 4.74 -10.12 -7.17
N TYR A 82 3.77 -10.28 -6.26
CA TYR A 82 3.56 -9.37 -5.13
C TYR A 82 4.49 -9.66 -3.95
N ALA A 83 4.87 -10.92 -3.72
CA ALA A 83 5.73 -11.33 -2.61
C ALA A 83 7.00 -10.48 -2.42
N PRO A 84 7.82 -10.19 -3.45
CA PRO A 84 9.01 -9.36 -3.26
C PRO A 84 8.68 -7.89 -2.91
N LEU A 85 7.54 -7.37 -3.38
CA LEU A 85 7.07 -6.04 -3.01
C LEU A 85 6.68 -5.99 -1.53
N ALA A 86 5.96 -7.02 -1.06
CA ALA A 86 5.61 -7.16 0.34
C ALA A 86 6.85 -7.31 1.24
N GLU A 87 7.89 -8.02 0.78
CA GLU A 87 9.18 -8.10 1.45
C GLU A 87 9.84 -6.72 1.59
N LEU A 88 9.89 -5.93 0.50
CA LEU A 88 10.46 -4.57 0.51
C LEU A 88 9.72 -3.66 1.50
N MET A 89 8.38 -3.62 1.43
CA MET A 89 7.55 -2.83 2.35
C MET A 89 7.73 -3.29 3.80
N GLY A 90 7.92 -4.60 4.03
CA GLY A 90 8.09 -5.19 5.36
C GLY A 90 9.40 -4.81 6.07
N ARG A 91 10.35 -4.15 5.39
CA ARG A 91 11.61 -3.69 6.00
C ARG A 91 11.41 -2.58 7.02
N VAL A 92 10.30 -1.83 6.93
CA VAL A 92 9.94 -0.76 7.86
C VAL A 92 8.49 -0.94 8.30
N LEU A 93 8.25 -0.96 9.62
CA LEU A 93 6.99 -1.42 10.21
C LEU A 93 5.73 -0.70 9.69
N TRP A 94 5.82 0.62 9.51
CA TRP A 94 4.70 1.48 9.08
C TRP A 94 4.60 1.66 7.57
N CYS A 95 5.58 1.14 6.82
CA CYS A 95 5.72 1.37 5.40
C CYS A 95 4.58 0.79 4.54
N PRO A 96 3.99 -0.40 4.84
CA PRO A 96 2.86 -0.90 4.06
C PRO A 96 1.68 0.07 3.99
N GLU A 97 1.47 0.90 5.01
CA GLU A 97 0.39 1.89 5.04
C GLU A 97 0.57 2.99 3.99
N VAL A 98 1.82 3.36 3.68
CA VAL A 98 2.15 4.36 2.65
C VAL A 98 1.63 3.94 1.27
N PHE A 99 1.58 2.63 1.00
CA PHE A 99 1.17 2.07 -0.29
C PHE A 99 -0.25 1.47 -0.27
N ASN A 100 -0.99 1.71 0.82
CA ASN A 100 -2.32 1.12 1.10
C ASN A 100 -2.32 -0.43 1.11
N CYS A 101 -1.23 -1.01 1.60
CA CYS A 101 -0.98 -2.45 1.66
C CYS A 101 -0.87 -3.00 3.10
N ASN A 102 -1.32 -2.24 4.10
CA ASN A 102 -1.26 -2.65 5.51
C ASN A 102 -2.42 -3.57 5.92
N ALA A 103 -2.14 -4.42 6.89
CA ALA A 103 -3.20 -5.08 7.67
C ALA A 103 -3.78 -4.08 8.69
N PRO A 104 -5.06 -4.22 9.06
CA PRO A 104 -6.03 -5.24 8.62
C PRO A 104 -6.74 -4.91 7.28
N ASP A 105 -6.48 -3.73 6.72
CA ASP A 105 -7.32 -3.15 5.66
C ASP A 105 -7.28 -3.91 4.34
N THR A 106 -6.13 -4.45 3.94
CA THR A 106 -6.03 -5.34 2.77
C THR A 106 -6.95 -6.54 2.88
N GLY A 107 -7.00 -7.20 4.05
CA GLY A 107 -7.90 -8.33 4.29
C GLY A 107 -9.37 -7.91 4.23
N ASN A 108 -9.73 -6.76 4.81
CA ASN A 108 -11.09 -6.23 4.73
C ASN A 108 -11.48 -5.88 3.29
N MET A 109 -10.58 -5.24 2.54
CA MET A 109 -10.76 -4.91 1.14
C MET A 109 -10.97 -6.18 0.30
N GLU A 110 -10.16 -7.22 0.51
CA GLU A 110 -10.35 -8.50 -0.20
C GLU A 110 -11.71 -9.15 0.09
N VAL A 111 -12.20 -9.10 1.33
CA VAL A 111 -13.54 -9.60 1.67
C VAL A 111 -14.62 -8.83 0.90
N LEU A 112 -14.49 -7.51 0.81
CA LEU A 112 -15.44 -6.68 0.07
C LEU A 112 -15.36 -6.91 -1.45
N MET A 113 -14.16 -7.07 -2.00
CA MET A 113 -13.97 -7.40 -3.43
C MET A 113 -14.65 -8.72 -3.80
N LYS A 114 -14.55 -9.73 -2.92
CA LYS A 114 -15.05 -11.09 -3.19
C LYS A 114 -16.54 -11.27 -2.94
N TYR A 115 -17.08 -10.62 -1.91
CA TYR A 115 -18.39 -11.01 -1.35
C TYR A 115 -19.41 -9.87 -1.20
N ALA A 116 -18.99 -8.61 -1.35
CA ALA A 116 -19.89 -7.50 -1.13
C ALA A 116 -20.82 -7.25 -2.33
N THR A 117 -22.02 -6.75 -2.03
CA THR A 117 -22.93 -6.17 -3.04
C THR A 117 -22.35 -4.87 -3.61
N ALA A 118 -22.81 -4.42 -4.77
CA ALA A 118 -22.38 -3.15 -5.37
C ALA A 118 -22.54 -1.96 -4.40
N ALA A 119 -23.67 -1.88 -3.67
CA ALA A 119 -23.91 -0.82 -2.70
C ALA A 119 -22.95 -0.86 -1.49
N GLN A 120 -22.51 -2.07 -1.08
CA GLN A 120 -21.50 -2.22 -0.03
C GLN A 120 -20.11 -1.87 -0.55
N GLN A 121 -19.79 -2.22 -1.80
CA GLN A 121 -18.52 -1.83 -2.43
C GLN A 121 -18.41 -0.31 -2.55
N GLU A 122 -19.43 0.34 -3.10
CA GLU A 122 -19.45 1.81 -3.22
C GLU A 122 -19.31 2.50 -1.87
N ARG A 123 -20.01 1.99 -0.84
CA ARG A 123 -20.00 2.60 0.49
C ARG A 123 -18.69 2.39 1.27
N TRP A 124 -18.05 1.23 1.10
CA TRP A 124 -16.95 0.82 1.98
C TRP A 124 -15.66 0.47 1.25
N LEU A 125 -15.74 -0.27 0.14
CA LEU A 125 -14.55 -0.66 -0.62
C LEU A 125 -13.93 0.54 -1.34
N THR A 126 -14.75 1.40 -1.95
CA THR A 126 -14.24 2.57 -2.68
C THR A 126 -13.44 3.51 -1.78
N PRO A 127 -13.93 3.93 -0.60
CA PRO A 127 -13.14 4.77 0.32
C PRO A 127 -11.89 4.07 0.86
N LEU A 128 -11.95 2.75 1.14
CA LEU A 128 -10.77 1.98 1.57
C LEU A 128 -9.70 1.93 0.47
N LEU A 129 -10.08 1.70 -0.79
CA LEU A 129 -9.17 1.72 -1.93
C LEU A 129 -8.57 3.11 -2.18
N GLN A 130 -9.25 4.17 -1.73
CA GLN A 130 -8.79 5.55 -1.79
C GLN A 130 -7.93 5.95 -0.57
N GLY A 131 -7.87 5.12 0.47
CA GLY A 131 -7.15 5.40 1.72
C GLY A 131 -7.82 6.47 2.58
N GLU A 132 -9.14 6.63 2.47
CA GLU A 132 -9.91 7.70 3.13
C GLU A 132 -10.48 7.30 4.49
N ILE A 133 -10.60 5.99 4.76
CA ILE A 133 -11.15 5.42 6.00
C ILE A 133 -10.32 4.24 6.50
#